data_AF-A0A6N0NWK1-F1
#
_entry.id   AF-A0A6N0NWK1-F1
#
_cell.length_a   1.000
_cell.length_b   1.000
_cell.length_c   1.000
_cell.angle_alpha   90.00
_cell.angle_beta   90.00
_cell.angle_gamma   90.00
#
_symmetry.space_group_name_H-M   'P 1'
#
loop_
_entity.id
_entity.type
_entity.pdbx_description
1 polymer ?
#
loop_
_entity_poly.entity_id
_entity_poly.type
_entity_poly.pdbx_seq_one_letter_code
_entity_poly.pdbx_strand_id
1 'polypeptide(L)'
;MMITERLISDAKFYNKVIAVILAKEDVITDKLKGTPLSRRVVTLLVDPEEHPDYLIRLTRGVLPSVSVITPDMKLLGIIESNEPSYILTSLRDLITQYDDKKLTPVKLPPFIPEPVEPTEASIYEVIGKVLDGAPADFRVVELMSTIVRLEKRFSKAMEKLTPMDEVAKFFLGKGELKGEFAIYEAVKSISGRSSKVLEYVEDGKVYRSSKKENYGLLIDESVVGYALLTEYMRKGDDSLLDIATKIKDFVKSNLEAEKGFLDVVPKDPLTQIPYLEPLANAEAGIFFSALWEATGDEEVKRMALKALGVASTRLSYLGVGARVGHALLRLNHGVLTSEPGNYEDVRVMLNKKTGCKYKQGEKCSERLEDFQSSLGLED
;
A
#
# COMPACT_ATOMS: atom_id res chain seq x y z
N MET A 1 19.69 4.46 3.14
CA MET A 1 20.50 3.98 4.30
C MET A 1 19.57 3.86 5.50
N MET A 2 19.68 2.80 6.31
CA MET A 2 18.75 2.51 7.43
C MET A 2 19.33 2.94 8.79
N ILE A 3 18.47 3.11 9.81
CA ILE A 3 18.88 3.32 11.20
C ILE A 3 19.41 2.00 11.76
N THR A 4 20.71 1.77 11.68
CA THR A 4 21.31 0.53 12.18
C THR A 4 21.60 0.58 13.68
N GLU A 5 21.72 -0.58 14.32
CA GLU A 5 22.20 -0.70 15.71
C GLU A 5 23.57 0.00 15.91
N ARG A 6 24.44 -0.08 14.90
CA ARG A 6 25.72 0.61 14.91
C ARG A 6 25.55 2.13 14.93
N LEU A 7 24.66 2.68 14.09
CA LEU A 7 24.35 4.11 14.07
C LEU A 7 23.85 4.59 15.45
N ILE A 8 22.96 3.82 16.07
CA ILE A 8 22.44 4.12 17.41
C ILE A 8 23.55 4.08 18.46
N SER A 9 24.39 3.04 18.44
CA SER A 9 25.51 2.89 19.36
C SER A 9 26.50 4.05 19.24
N ASP A 10 26.85 4.42 18.01
CA ASP A 10 27.76 5.55 17.74
C ASP A 10 27.12 6.87 18.22
N ALA A 11 25.85 7.12 17.89
CA ALA A 11 25.15 8.31 18.34
C ALA A 11 25.08 8.40 19.88
N LYS A 12 24.83 7.28 20.56
CA LYS A 12 24.85 7.20 22.03
C LYS A 12 26.23 7.48 22.61
N PHE A 13 27.28 6.89 22.05
CA PHE A 13 28.66 7.06 22.52
C PHE A 13 29.12 8.53 22.42
N TYR A 14 28.80 9.19 21.30
CA TYR A 14 29.15 10.59 21.08
C TYR A 14 28.11 11.59 21.64
N ASN A 15 27.08 11.12 22.33
CA ASN A 15 25.96 11.93 22.82
C ASN A 15 25.36 12.83 21.73
N LYS A 16 25.12 12.27 20.55
CA LYS A 16 24.54 12.94 19.39
C LYS A 16 23.08 12.53 19.20
N VAL A 17 22.28 13.45 18.65
CA VAL A 17 20.98 13.12 18.07
C VAL A 17 21.15 12.67 16.63
N ILE A 18 20.16 11.97 16.09
CA ILE A 18 20.11 11.51 14.70
C ILE A 18 19.10 12.38 13.96
N ALA A 19 19.53 13.07 12.90
CA ALA A 19 18.66 13.79 11.99
C ALA A 19 18.39 12.92 10.76
N VAL A 20 17.18 12.38 10.68
CA VAL A 20 16.70 11.62 9.52
C VAL A 20 16.13 12.59 8.51
N ILE A 21 16.78 12.70 7.36
CA ILE A 21 16.44 13.62 6.27
C ILE A 21 15.65 12.82 5.25
N LEU A 22 14.36 13.11 5.09
CA LEU A 22 13.50 12.49 4.10
C LEU A 22 13.42 13.42 2.89
N ALA A 23 14.20 13.10 1.86
CA ALA A 23 14.29 13.84 0.61
C ALA A 23 14.92 12.98 -0.50
N LYS A 24 14.65 13.30 -1.77
CA LYS A 24 15.33 12.67 -2.92
C LYS A 24 16.79 13.09 -3.04
N GLU A 25 17.07 14.35 -2.71
CA GLU A 25 18.40 14.94 -2.79
C GLU A 25 18.83 15.44 -1.41
N ASP A 26 20.14 15.39 -1.16
CA ASP A 26 20.68 15.89 0.11
C ASP A 26 20.62 17.42 0.16
N VAL A 27 19.71 17.93 0.98
CA VAL A 27 19.48 19.38 1.11
C VAL A 27 20.33 20.04 2.20
N ILE A 28 20.93 19.28 3.13
CA ILE A 28 21.55 19.84 4.35
C ILE A 28 22.86 19.24 4.83
N THR A 29 23.23 17.99 4.49
CA THR A 29 24.40 17.32 5.10
C THR A 29 25.69 18.07 4.80
N ASP A 30 25.88 18.52 3.56
CA ASP A 30 27.09 19.28 3.19
C ASP A 30 27.15 20.65 3.87
N LYS A 31 25.99 21.27 4.11
CA LYS A 31 25.89 22.55 4.82
C LYS A 31 26.14 22.41 6.32
N LEU A 32 25.97 21.21 6.87
CA LEU A 32 26.29 20.89 8.27
C LEU A 32 27.78 20.65 8.48
N LYS A 33 28.50 20.12 7.48
CA LYS A 33 29.94 19.80 7.59
C LYS A 33 30.73 21.04 7.99
N GLY A 34 31.63 20.88 8.97
CA GLY A 34 32.48 21.97 9.48
C GLY A 34 31.78 22.96 10.42
N THR A 35 30.45 22.86 10.62
CA THR A 35 29.73 23.69 11.60
C THR A 35 29.80 23.10 13.01
N PRO A 36 29.61 23.89 14.09
CA PRO A 36 29.48 23.36 15.44
C PRO A 36 28.35 22.31 15.59
N LEU A 37 27.31 22.42 14.76
CA LEU A 37 26.15 21.53 14.78
C LEU A 37 26.51 20.09 14.36
N SER A 38 27.49 19.91 13.48
CA SER A 38 27.99 18.57 13.06
C SER A 38 28.55 17.72 14.21
N ARG A 39 28.94 18.36 15.32
CA ARG A 39 29.41 17.67 16.53
C ARG A 39 28.27 17.14 17.39
N ARG A 40 27.04 17.61 17.19
CA ARG A 40 25.86 17.27 17.97
C ARG A 40 24.86 16.39 17.21
N VAL A 41 25.03 16.25 15.90
CA VAL A 41 24.09 15.55 15.00
C VAL A 41 24.82 14.51 14.16
N VAL A 42 24.20 13.35 13.98
CA VAL A 42 24.49 12.42 12.89
C VAL A 42 23.35 12.52 11.88
N THR A 43 23.67 12.69 10.59
CA THR A 43 22.66 12.76 9.54
C THR A 43 22.45 11.42 8.87
N LEU A 44 21.21 11.14 8.48
CA LEU A 44 20.81 9.97 7.72
C LEU A 44 19.88 10.41 6.59
N LEU A 45 20.34 10.37 5.34
CA LEU A 45 19.48 10.61 4.18
C LEU A 45 18.68 9.34 3.84
N VAL A 46 17.38 9.53 3.67
CA VAL A 46 16.41 8.48 3.35
C VAL A 46 15.57 8.95 2.17
N ASP A 47 15.57 8.17 1.09
CA ASP A 47 14.65 8.39 -0.03
C ASP A 47 13.24 7.99 0.42
N PRO A 48 12.29 8.93 0.54
CA PRO A 48 10.94 8.65 1.01
C PRO A 48 10.13 7.83 0.00
N GLU A 49 10.51 7.85 -1.29
CA GLU A 49 9.86 7.02 -2.28
C GLU A 49 10.29 5.57 -2.14
N GLU A 50 11.54 5.27 -1.77
CA GLU A 50 12.04 3.90 -1.56
C GLU A 50 11.73 3.38 -0.15
N HIS A 51 11.66 4.26 0.86
CA HIS A 51 11.41 3.92 2.26
C HIS A 51 10.15 4.61 2.81
N PRO A 52 8.95 4.29 2.30
CA PRO A 52 7.70 4.83 2.82
C PRO A 52 7.47 4.44 4.30
N ASP A 53 8.04 3.31 4.74
CA ASP A 53 8.03 2.86 6.12
C ASP A 53 8.63 3.88 7.10
N TYR A 54 9.62 4.66 6.64
CA TYR A 54 10.19 5.78 7.39
C TYR A 54 9.30 7.02 7.31
N LEU A 55 8.74 7.31 6.14
CA LEU A 55 7.87 8.45 5.90
C LEU A 55 6.68 8.45 6.87
N ILE A 56 5.98 7.32 6.99
CA ILE A 56 4.78 7.20 7.81
C ILE A 56 5.07 7.28 9.31
N ARG A 57 6.27 6.87 9.75
CA ARG A 57 6.66 6.85 11.17
C ARG A 57 7.27 8.16 11.64
N LEU A 58 7.99 8.86 10.76
CA LEU A 58 8.83 10.00 11.14
C LEU A 58 8.31 11.34 10.64
N THR A 59 7.27 11.39 9.81
CA THR A 59 6.80 12.65 9.21
C THR A 59 5.29 12.83 9.38
N ARG A 60 4.79 14.01 8.99
CA ARG A 60 3.35 14.27 8.83
C ARG A 60 2.90 14.20 7.37
N GLY A 61 3.67 13.54 6.51
CA GLY A 61 3.40 13.46 5.07
C GLY A 61 3.85 14.68 4.27
N VAL A 62 4.67 15.56 4.85
CA VAL A 62 5.24 16.73 4.16
C VAL A 62 6.71 16.47 3.85
N LEU A 63 7.10 16.74 2.60
CA LEU A 63 8.45 16.56 2.09
C LEU A 63 8.96 17.86 1.44
N PRO A 64 10.27 18.14 1.52
CA PRO A 64 11.27 17.44 2.32
C PRO A 64 11.05 17.70 3.82
N SER A 65 11.51 16.77 4.65
CA SER A 65 11.43 16.89 6.10
C SER A 65 12.65 16.33 6.82
N VAL A 66 12.91 16.86 8.01
CA VAL A 66 13.98 16.41 8.90
C VAL A 66 13.40 16.04 10.24
N SER A 67 13.46 14.76 10.57
CA SER A 67 12.99 14.22 11.84
C SER A 67 14.18 14.00 12.74
N VAL A 68 14.17 14.64 13.91
CA VAL A 68 15.27 14.56 14.87
C VAL A 68 14.89 13.57 15.94
N ILE A 69 15.66 12.48 16.04
CA ILE A 69 15.44 11.41 17.00
C ILE A 69 16.65 11.25 17.93
N THR A 70 16.40 10.86 19.16
CA THR A 70 17.43 10.47 20.11
C THR A 70 17.93 9.04 19.86
N PRO A 71 19.10 8.65 20.40
CA PRO A 71 19.59 7.27 20.31
C PRO A 71 18.67 6.21 20.93
N ASP A 72 17.76 6.59 21.84
CA ASP A 72 16.73 5.70 22.39
C ASP A 72 15.41 5.70 21.59
N MET A 73 15.47 6.10 20.30
CA MET A 73 14.35 6.09 19.36
C MET A 73 13.15 6.94 19.78
N LYS A 74 13.41 8.07 20.45
CA LYS A 74 12.38 9.07 20.78
C LYS A 74 12.48 10.26 19.83
N LEU A 75 11.33 10.77 19.42
CA LEU A 75 11.20 11.94 18.56
C LEU A 75 11.38 13.21 19.39
N LEU A 76 12.31 14.08 18.97
CA LEU A 76 12.46 15.43 19.50
C LEU A 76 11.60 16.42 18.74
N GLY A 77 11.54 16.29 17.41
CA GLY A 77 10.69 17.13 16.57
C GLY A 77 10.88 16.86 15.09
N ILE A 78 9.99 17.47 14.30
CA ILE A 78 9.94 17.35 12.84
C ILE A 78 10.04 18.76 12.26
N ILE A 79 10.96 18.95 11.33
CA ILE A 79 11.18 20.20 10.60
C ILE A 79 10.75 19.99 9.16
N GLU A 80 9.76 20.76 8.70
CA GLU A 80 9.19 20.66 7.36
C GLU A 80 9.42 21.98 6.63
N SER A 81 10.31 21.97 5.63
CA SER A 81 10.64 23.17 4.86
C SER A 81 11.47 22.82 3.63
N ASN A 82 11.27 23.57 2.55
CA ASN A 82 12.14 23.53 1.38
C ASN A 82 13.40 24.40 1.55
N GLU A 83 13.46 25.28 2.57
CA GLU A 83 14.50 26.29 2.73
C GLU A 83 15.64 25.77 3.62
N PRO A 84 16.85 25.51 3.09
CA PRO A 84 17.92 24.90 3.87
C PRO A 84 18.39 25.75 5.06
N SER A 85 18.35 27.08 4.92
CA SER A 85 18.71 28.01 6.01
C SER A 85 17.73 27.92 7.18
N TYR A 86 16.44 27.76 6.89
CA TYR A 86 15.41 27.53 7.90
C TYR A 86 15.65 26.20 8.60
N ILE A 87 15.85 25.12 7.84
CA ILE A 87 16.09 23.78 8.40
C ILE A 87 17.26 23.80 9.38
N LEU A 88 18.40 24.41 8.99
CA LEU A 88 19.59 24.49 9.83
C LEU A 88 19.37 25.31 11.11
N THR A 89 18.60 26.40 11.02
CA THR A 89 18.27 27.25 12.17
C THR A 89 17.35 26.50 13.12
N SER A 90 16.26 25.91 12.62
CA SER A 90 15.33 25.11 13.41
C SER A 90 16.00 23.90 14.07
N LEU A 91 16.90 23.21 13.35
CA LEU A 91 17.67 22.10 13.88
C LEU A 91 18.57 22.55 15.04
N ARG A 92 19.24 23.70 14.91
CA ARG A 92 20.06 24.28 15.98
C ARG A 92 19.22 24.61 17.21
N ASP A 93 18.07 25.23 17.01
CA ASP A 93 17.19 25.65 18.10
C ASP A 93 16.63 24.44 18.85
N LEU A 94 16.18 23.42 18.11
CA LEU A 94 15.64 22.18 18.66
C LEU A 94 16.66 21.46 19.54
N ILE A 95 17.91 21.33 19.08
CA ILE A 95 18.97 20.64 19.84
C ILE A 95 19.40 21.49 21.04
N THR A 96 19.43 22.82 20.91
CA THR A 96 19.72 23.72 22.05
C THR A 96 18.65 23.61 23.13
N GLN A 97 17.37 23.58 22.76
CA GLN A 97 16.28 23.35 23.71
C GLN A 97 16.34 21.97 24.37
N TYR A 98 16.77 20.95 23.63
CA TYR A 98 16.97 19.60 24.18
C TYR A 98 18.11 19.56 25.20
N ASP A 99 19.28 20.12 24.88
CA ASP A 99 20.43 20.16 25.80
C ASP A 99 20.13 21.01 27.06
N ASP A 100 19.35 22.08 26.90
CA ASP A 100 18.83 22.91 28.00
C ASP A 100 17.72 22.23 28.83
N LYS A 101 17.32 21.00 28.48
CA LYS A 101 16.21 20.23 29.11
C LYS A 101 14.85 20.92 29.04
N LYS A 102 14.65 21.83 28.07
CA LYS A 102 13.37 22.51 27.80
C LYS A 102 12.45 21.68 26.91
N LEU A 103 13.03 20.75 26.15
CA LEU A 103 12.31 19.84 25.25
C LEU A 103 12.42 18.40 25.76
N THR A 104 11.28 17.71 25.89
CA THR A 104 11.24 16.30 26.31
C THR A 104 10.97 15.42 25.09
N PRO A 105 11.85 14.44 24.77
CA PRO A 105 11.63 13.50 23.67
C PRO A 105 10.39 12.64 23.90
N VAL A 106 9.62 12.39 22.83
CA VAL A 106 8.40 11.59 22.85
C VAL A 106 8.66 10.23 22.22
N LYS A 107 8.16 9.16 22.85
CA LYS A 107 8.24 7.82 22.26
C LYS A 107 7.40 7.76 20.99
N LEU A 108 7.95 7.21 19.91
CA LEU A 108 7.20 6.91 18.70
C LEU A 108 6.13 5.85 19.03
N PRO A 109 4.83 6.17 18.89
CA PRO A 109 3.76 5.25 19.25
C PRO A 109 3.59 4.17 18.18
N PRO A 110 3.24 2.93 18.56
CA PRO A 110 2.76 1.95 17.58
C PRO A 110 1.39 2.38 17.05
N PHE A 111 1.05 1.97 15.83
CA PHE A 111 -0.29 2.13 15.27
C PHE A 111 -0.93 0.76 15.04
N ILE A 112 -1.75 0.34 16.00
CA ILE A 112 -2.45 -0.95 15.99
C ILE A 112 -3.92 -0.64 16.27
N PRO A 113 -4.71 -0.25 15.26
CA PRO A 113 -6.11 0.09 15.47
C PRO A 113 -6.92 -1.18 15.81
N GLU A 114 -8.04 -1.01 16.52
CA GLU A 114 -8.97 -2.11 16.74
C GLU A 114 -9.68 -2.47 15.43
N PRO A 115 -9.68 -3.75 14.99
CA PRO A 115 -10.36 -4.17 13.79
C PRO A 115 -11.86 -3.83 13.82
N VAL A 116 -12.37 -3.34 12.70
CA VAL A 116 -13.78 -3.05 12.48
C VAL A 116 -14.30 -3.99 11.41
N GLU A 117 -15.51 -4.52 11.57
CA GLU A 117 -16.11 -5.40 10.58
C GLU A 117 -16.26 -4.67 9.23
N PRO A 118 -15.76 -5.24 8.12
CA PRO A 118 -15.89 -4.61 6.80
C PRO A 118 -17.33 -4.64 6.33
N THR A 119 -17.75 -3.57 5.66
CA THR A 119 -19.14 -3.37 5.20
C THR A 119 -19.21 -2.93 3.75
N GLU A 120 -20.20 -3.44 3.02
CA GLU A 120 -20.52 -3.04 1.65
C GLU A 120 -20.99 -1.58 1.57
N ALA A 121 -21.36 -0.95 2.70
CA ALA A 121 -21.59 0.49 2.78
C ALA A 121 -20.42 1.31 2.22
N SER A 122 -19.19 0.78 2.31
CA SER A 122 -17.98 1.38 1.72
C SER A 122 -18.09 1.61 0.21
N ILE A 123 -18.82 0.77 -0.53
CA ILE A 123 -19.05 0.91 -1.98
C ILE A 123 -19.83 2.20 -2.25
N TYR A 124 -20.89 2.45 -1.49
CA TYR A 124 -21.72 3.65 -1.62
C TYR A 124 -20.98 4.92 -1.21
N GLU A 125 -20.18 4.87 -0.14
CA GLU A 125 -19.35 5.99 0.27
C GLU A 125 -18.34 6.39 -0.82
N VAL A 126 -17.77 5.40 -1.52
CA VAL A 126 -16.85 5.64 -2.64
C VAL A 126 -17.59 6.31 -3.80
N ILE A 127 -18.76 5.79 -4.19
CA ILE A 127 -19.59 6.39 -5.25
C ILE A 127 -19.92 7.85 -4.90
N GLY A 128 -20.38 8.10 -3.67
CA GLY A 128 -20.71 9.45 -3.20
C GLY A 128 -19.53 10.41 -3.31
N LYS A 129 -18.36 10.04 -2.78
CA LYS A 129 -17.15 10.88 -2.86
C LYS A 129 -16.68 11.14 -4.29
N VAL A 130 -16.81 10.16 -5.18
CA VAL A 130 -16.50 10.35 -6.61
C VAL A 130 -17.48 11.33 -7.25
N LEU A 131 -18.78 11.23 -6.95
CA LEU A 131 -19.79 12.18 -7.44
C LEU A 131 -19.56 13.62 -6.93
N ASP A 132 -19.00 13.75 -5.72
CA ASP A 132 -18.57 15.00 -5.09
C ASP A 132 -17.24 15.54 -5.65
N GLY A 133 -16.59 14.81 -6.56
CA GLY A 133 -15.37 15.26 -7.25
C GLY A 133 -14.06 15.01 -6.49
N ALA A 134 -14.07 14.12 -5.49
CA ALA A 134 -12.84 13.72 -4.80
C ALA A 134 -11.84 13.07 -5.79
N PRO A 135 -10.53 13.40 -5.72
CA PRO A 135 -9.52 12.77 -6.56
C PRO A 135 -9.43 11.26 -6.33
N ALA A 136 -9.43 10.50 -7.43
CA ALA A 136 -9.46 9.05 -7.47
C ALA A 136 -8.08 8.46 -7.80
N ASP A 137 -7.64 7.47 -7.02
CA ASP A 137 -6.51 6.63 -7.38
C ASP A 137 -6.94 5.50 -8.34
N PHE A 138 -5.99 4.67 -8.80
CA PHE A 138 -6.30 3.62 -9.77
C PHE A 138 -7.28 2.54 -9.25
N ARG A 139 -7.31 2.26 -7.93
CA ARG A 139 -8.24 1.29 -7.34
C ARG A 139 -9.66 1.84 -7.28
N VAL A 140 -9.81 3.15 -7.05
CA VAL A 140 -11.11 3.83 -7.18
C VAL A 140 -11.61 3.72 -8.62
N VAL A 141 -10.74 3.96 -9.61
CA VAL A 141 -11.11 3.83 -11.03
C VAL A 141 -11.54 2.41 -11.39
N GLU A 142 -10.80 1.39 -10.94
CA GLU A 142 -11.09 -0.02 -11.18
C GLU A 142 -12.45 -0.43 -10.57
N LEU A 143 -12.69 -0.06 -9.31
CA LEU A 143 -13.97 -0.32 -8.64
C LEU A 143 -15.13 0.37 -9.37
N MET A 144 -15.00 1.67 -9.68
CA MET A 144 -16.05 2.43 -10.36
C MET A 144 -16.36 1.85 -11.76
N SER A 145 -15.34 1.37 -12.47
CA SER A 145 -15.51 0.71 -13.78
C SER A 145 -16.36 -0.55 -13.66
N THR A 146 -16.15 -1.35 -12.61
CA THR A 146 -16.99 -2.52 -12.32
C THR A 146 -18.42 -2.10 -11.97
N ILE A 147 -18.59 -1.12 -11.07
CA ILE A 147 -19.91 -0.64 -10.66
C ILE A 147 -20.73 -0.15 -11.85
N VAL A 148 -20.14 0.63 -12.77
CA VAL A 148 -20.85 1.12 -13.98
C VAL A 148 -21.20 -0.01 -14.96
N ARG A 149 -20.46 -1.12 -14.95
CA ARG A 149 -20.79 -2.29 -15.74
C ARG A 149 -22.05 -2.98 -15.21
N LEU A 150 -22.16 -3.09 -13.89
CA LEU A 150 -23.31 -3.69 -13.21
C LEU A 150 -24.52 -2.75 -13.18
N GLU A 151 -24.29 -1.45 -12.98
CA GLU A 151 -25.33 -0.46 -12.78
C GLU A 151 -25.11 0.78 -13.65
N LYS A 152 -25.75 0.77 -14.82
CA LYS A 152 -25.64 1.84 -15.82
C LYS A 152 -26.06 3.21 -15.30
N ARG A 153 -26.87 3.31 -14.23
CA ARG A 153 -27.24 4.58 -13.60
C ARG A 153 -26.02 5.38 -13.11
N PHE A 154 -24.92 4.72 -12.77
CA PHE A 154 -23.68 5.37 -12.32
C PHE A 154 -22.73 5.79 -13.45
N SER A 155 -23.11 5.64 -14.72
CA SER A 155 -22.22 5.98 -15.86
C SER A 155 -21.68 7.42 -15.81
N LYS A 156 -22.49 8.37 -15.30
CA LYS A 156 -22.08 9.78 -15.12
C LYS A 156 -20.96 9.97 -14.08
N ALA A 157 -20.78 9.03 -13.15
CA ALA A 157 -19.70 9.11 -12.16
C ALA A 157 -18.32 8.96 -12.82
N MET A 158 -18.22 8.12 -13.87
CA MET A 158 -16.97 7.94 -14.62
C MET A 158 -16.52 9.21 -15.34
N GLU A 159 -17.47 10.02 -15.83
CA GLU A 159 -17.18 11.31 -16.49
C GLU A 159 -16.62 12.37 -15.52
N LYS A 160 -16.91 12.23 -14.22
CA LYS A 160 -16.48 13.15 -13.16
C LYS A 160 -15.17 12.72 -12.48
N LEU A 161 -14.64 11.55 -12.80
CA LEU A 161 -13.42 11.04 -12.16
C LEU A 161 -12.24 11.99 -12.42
N THR A 162 -11.72 12.55 -11.33
CA THR A 162 -10.50 13.36 -11.35
C THR A 162 -9.34 12.48 -10.89
N PRO A 163 -8.32 12.21 -11.73
CA PRO A 163 -7.22 11.34 -11.32
C PRO A 163 -6.33 12.01 -10.27
N MET A 164 -5.99 11.28 -9.22
CA MET A 164 -5.11 11.73 -8.14
C MET A 164 -3.64 11.81 -8.57
N ASP A 165 -3.19 10.89 -9.43
CA ASP A 165 -1.80 10.75 -9.84
C ASP A 165 -1.66 10.18 -11.28
N GLU A 166 -0.42 9.99 -11.73
CA GLU A 166 -0.12 9.42 -13.05
C GLU A 166 -0.56 7.96 -13.20
N VAL A 167 -0.67 7.21 -12.10
CA VAL A 167 -1.13 5.82 -12.10
C VAL A 167 -2.63 5.76 -12.42
N ALA A 168 -3.42 6.62 -11.76
CA ALA A 168 -4.83 6.78 -12.05
C ALA A 168 -5.06 7.30 -13.48
N LYS A 169 -4.27 8.27 -13.95
CA LYS A 169 -4.34 8.75 -15.34
C LYS A 169 -4.11 7.61 -16.34
N PHE A 170 -3.05 6.83 -16.13
CA PHE A 170 -2.72 5.70 -17.01
C PHE A 170 -3.86 4.68 -17.07
N PHE A 171 -4.45 4.37 -15.91
CA PHE A 171 -5.57 3.43 -15.82
C PHE A 171 -6.83 3.94 -16.54
N LEU A 172 -7.04 5.27 -16.57
CA LEU A 172 -8.06 5.94 -17.39
C LEU A 172 -7.70 6.04 -18.88
N GLY A 173 -6.65 5.37 -19.33
CA GLY A 173 -6.18 5.40 -20.73
C GLY A 173 -5.43 6.68 -21.12
N LYS A 174 -4.99 7.48 -20.14
CA LYS A 174 -4.29 8.76 -20.37
C LYS A 174 -2.84 8.67 -19.86
N GLY A 175 -1.88 9.08 -20.69
CA GLY A 175 -0.47 9.09 -20.29
C GLY A 175 0.19 7.71 -20.29
N GLU A 176 1.41 7.65 -19.74
CA GLU A 176 2.26 6.46 -19.71
C GLU A 176 2.88 6.28 -18.33
N LEU A 177 2.98 5.03 -17.86
CA LEU A 177 3.72 4.70 -16.65
C LEU A 177 5.20 4.50 -16.96
N LYS A 178 6.01 5.47 -16.49
CA LYS A 178 7.47 5.45 -16.57
C LYS A 178 8.05 5.48 -15.16
N GLY A 179 9.00 4.61 -14.88
CA GLY A 179 9.74 4.60 -13.64
C GLY A 179 10.22 3.20 -13.28
N GLU A 180 10.80 3.12 -12.08
CA GLU A 180 11.55 1.97 -11.60
C GLU A 180 10.84 1.21 -10.48
N PHE A 181 9.60 1.57 -10.14
CA PHE A 181 8.85 0.99 -9.03
C PHE A 181 7.94 -0.16 -9.46
N ALA A 182 7.85 -1.19 -8.62
CA ALA A 182 7.06 -2.41 -8.85
C ALA A 182 5.59 -2.10 -9.11
N ILE A 183 5.02 -1.09 -8.43
CA ILE A 183 3.64 -0.64 -8.62
C ILE A 183 3.34 -0.28 -10.09
N TYR A 184 4.29 0.29 -10.82
CA TYR A 184 4.07 0.67 -12.22
C TYR A 184 3.93 -0.55 -13.13
N GLU A 185 4.77 -1.57 -12.92
CA GLU A 185 4.67 -2.83 -13.66
C GLU A 185 3.45 -3.65 -13.22
N ALA A 186 3.12 -3.65 -11.93
CA ALA A 186 1.90 -4.27 -11.41
C ALA A 186 0.65 -3.66 -12.05
N VAL A 187 0.54 -2.34 -12.14
CA VAL A 187 -0.62 -1.65 -12.74
C VAL A 187 -0.71 -1.86 -14.26
N LYS A 188 0.42 -1.90 -14.98
CA LYS A 188 0.43 -2.31 -16.40
C LYS A 188 -0.18 -3.70 -16.56
N SER A 189 0.24 -4.63 -15.70
CA SER A 189 -0.29 -5.98 -15.68
C SER A 189 -1.78 -5.98 -15.33
N ILE A 190 -2.24 -5.31 -14.28
CA ILE A 190 -3.66 -5.27 -13.90
C ILE A 190 -4.52 -4.74 -15.06
N SER A 191 -4.06 -3.69 -15.75
CA SER A 191 -4.75 -3.09 -16.91
C SER A 191 -4.68 -3.91 -18.22
N GLY A 192 -4.09 -5.09 -18.23
CA GLY A 192 -4.01 -5.94 -19.42
C GLY A 192 -2.86 -5.60 -20.38
N ARG A 193 -1.91 -4.76 -19.98
CA ARG A 193 -0.74 -4.40 -20.79
C ARG A 193 0.46 -5.28 -20.46
N SER A 194 1.43 -5.29 -21.38
CA SER A 194 2.72 -5.95 -21.15
C SER A 194 3.41 -5.37 -19.91
N SER A 195 3.94 -6.25 -19.08
CA SER A 195 4.51 -5.94 -17.78
C SER A 195 5.76 -6.78 -17.53
N LYS A 196 6.67 -6.21 -16.73
CA LYS A 196 7.87 -6.87 -16.19
C LYS A 196 7.72 -7.15 -14.70
N VAL A 197 6.51 -7.34 -14.19
CA VAL A 197 6.24 -7.50 -12.75
C VAL A 197 7.08 -8.61 -12.11
N LEU A 198 7.39 -9.68 -12.84
CA LEU A 198 8.23 -10.79 -12.36
C LEU A 198 9.69 -10.38 -12.07
N GLU A 199 10.22 -9.30 -12.67
CA GLU A 199 11.58 -8.81 -12.39
C GLU A 199 11.74 -8.30 -10.93
N TYR A 200 10.62 -8.04 -10.26
CA TYR A 200 10.56 -7.52 -8.89
C TYR A 200 10.33 -8.60 -7.83
N VAL A 201 10.11 -9.86 -8.23
CA VAL A 201 9.81 -10.97 -7.31
C VAL A 201 11.01 -11.90 -7.17
N GLU A 202 11.38 -12.23 -5.95
CA GLU A 202 12.46 -13.16 -5.63
C GLU A 202 12.05 -14.03 -4.44
N ASP A 203 11.88 -15.34 -4.66
CA ASP A 203 11.45 -16.31 -3.63
C ASP A 203 10.21 -15.90 -2.81
N GLY A 204 9.22 -15.29 -3.47
CA GLY A 204 7.98 -14.84 -2.84
C GLY A 204 8.07 -13.47 -2.15
N LYS A 205 9.25 -12.84 -2.15
CA LYS A 205 9.44 -11.47 -1.68
C LYS A 205 9.38 -10.51 -2.86
N VAL A 206 8.75 -9.36 -2.65
CA VAL A 206 8.64 -8.28 -3.63
C VAL A 206 9.58 -7.13 -3.26
N TYR A 207 10.44 -6.76 -4.21
CA TYR A 207 11.23 -5.55 -4.13
C TYR A 207 10.42 -4.35 -4.61
N ARG A 208 10.58 -3.23 -3.91
CA ARG A 208 9.85 -2.01 -4.20
C ARG A 208 10.21 -1.38 -5.54
N SER A 209 11.50 -1.41 -5.89
CA SER A 209 12.02 -0.83 -7.11
C SER A 209 13.13 -1.69 -7.73
N SER A 210 13.53 -1.35 -8.96
CA SER A 210 14.63 -2.00 -9.67
C SER A 210 15.98 -1.85 -8.96
N LYS A 211 16.11 -0.86 -8.07
CA LYS A 211 17.29 -0.66 -7.21
C LYS A 211 17.42 -1.75 -6.14
N LYS A 212 16.32 -2.44 -5.81
CA LYS A 212 16.26 -3.49 -4.78
C LYS A 212 16.76 -3.04 -3.39
N GLU A 213 16.55 -1.78 -3.04
CA GLU A 213 16.98 -1.22 -1.73
C GLU A 213 15.97 -1.52 -0.61
N ASN A 214 14.68 -1.62 -0.95
CA ASN A 214 13.62 -1.99 -0.03
C ASN A 214 12.76 -3.15 -0.54
N TYR A 215 12.19 -3.91 0.40
CA TYR A 215 11.35 -5.07 0.13
C TYR A 215 10.44 -5.40 1.30
N GLY A 216 9.47 -6.28 1.08
CA GLY A 216 8.60 -6.77 2.15
C GLY A 216 7.66 -5.70 2.68
N LEU A 217 7.30 -4.73 1.83
CA LEU A 217 6.24 -3.77 2.10
C LEU A 217 4.92 -4.42 1.72
N LEU A 218 3.97 -4.49 2.67
CA LEU A 218 2.69 -5.16 2.47
C LEU A 218 1.95 -4.64 1.24
N ILE A 219 2.01 -3.33 0.97
CA ILE A 219 1.38 -2.72 -0.20
C ILE A 219 1.98 -3.26 -1.52
N ASP A 220 3.31 -3.42 -1.58
CA ASP A 220 4.03 -3.88 -2.78
C ASP A 220 3.82 -5.39 -2.97
N GLU A 221 3.91 -6.18 -1.89
CA GLU A 221 3.60 -7.61 -1.89
C GLU A 221 2.17 -7.86 -2.42
N SER A 222 1.20 -7.09 -1.92
CA SER A 222 -0.21 -7.28 -2.24
C SER A 222 -0.55 -6.85 -3.67
N VAL A 223 -0.06 -5.69 -4.13
CA VAL A 223 -0.37 -5.22 -5.48
C VAL A 223 0.29 -6.08 -6.55
N VAL A 224 1.51 -6.56 -6.31
CA VAL A 224 2.21 -7.49 -7.21
C VAL A 224 1.55 -8.87 -7.18
N GLY A 225 1.20 -9.37 -5.99
CA GLY A 225 0.44 -10.61 -5.84
C GLY A 225 -0.87 -10.59 -6.62
N TYR A 226 -1.64 -9.49 -6.51
CA TYR A 226 -2.86 -9.31 -7.30
C TYR A 226 -2.58 -9.20 -8.80
N ALA A 227 -1.54 -8.48 -9.22
CA ALA A 227 -1.16 -8.38 -10.62
C ALA A 227 -0.86 -9.76 -11.24
N LEU A 228 -0.12 -10.62 -10.52
CA LEU A 228 0.15 -11.99 -10.94
C LEU A 228 -1.13 -12.83 -11.07
N LEU A 229 -2.10 -12.66 -10.17
CA LEU A 229 -3.40 -13.32 -10.28
C LEU A 229 -4.20 -12.84 -11.49
N THR A 230 -4.13 -11.55 -11.82
CA THR A 230 -4.74 -11.02 -13.03
C THR A 230 -4.05 -11.55 -14.30
N GLU A 231 -2.72 -11.73 -14.29
CA GLU A 231 -2.02 -12.42 -15.39
C GLU A 231 -2.41 -13.89 -15.50
N TYR A 232 -2.49 -14.59 -14.37
CA TYR A 232 -2.94 -15.97 -14.28
C TYR A 232 -4.35 -16.10 -14.87
N MET A 233 -5.27 -15.21 -14.49
CA MET A 233 -6.62 -15.18 -15.04
C MET A 233 -6.64 -15.02 -16.57
N ARG A 234 -5.74 -14.21 -17.13
CA ARG A 234 -5.67 -14.01 -18.59
C ARG A 234 -5.01 -15.16 -19.34
N LYS A 235 -3.91 -15.71 -18.79
CA LYS A 235 -3.03 -16.65 -19.50
C LYS A 235 -3.32 -18.11 -19.15
N GLY A 236 -3.89 -18.37 -17.98
CA GLY A 236 -4.07 -19.72 -17.43
C GLY A 236 -2.77 -20.42 -17.07
N ASP A 237 -1.68 -19.68 -16.86
CA ASP A 237 -0.37 -20.24 -16.53
C ASP A 237 -0.23 -20.43 -15.01
N ASP A 238 -0.20 -21.68 -14.55
CA ASP A 238 -0.17 -22.04 -13.13
C ASP A 238 1.09 -21.55 -12.41
N SER A 239 2.20 -21.29 -13.14
CA SER A 239 3.41 -20.72 -12.53
C SER A 239 3.16 -19.34 -11.90
N LEU A 240 2.23 -18.55 -12.45
CA LEU A 240 1.86 -17.25 -11.91
C LEU A 240 1.06 -17.39 -10.61
N LEU A 241 0.15 -18.37 -10.54
CA LEU A 241 -0.59 -18.71 -9.32
C LEU A 241 0.35 -19.25 -8.24
N ASP A 242 1.34 -20.06 -8.61
CA ASP A 242 2.35 -20.57 -7.69
C ASP A 242 3.19 -19.44 -7.09
N ILE A 243 3.62 -18.46 -7.90
CA ILE A 243 4.37 -17.29 -7.41
C ILE A 243 3.49 -16.42 -6.50
N ALA A 244 2.23 -16.17 -6.88
CA ALA A 244 1.30 -15.46 -6.01
C ALA A 244 1.11 -16.19 -4.66
N THR A 245 1.04 -17.52 -4.67
CA THR A 245 0.96 -18.31 -3.44
C THR A 245 2.22 -18.17 -2.58
N LYS A 246 3.42 -18.15 -3.18
CA LYS A 246 4.67 -17.87 -2.46
C LYS A 246 4.69 -16.48 -1.83
N ILE A 247 4.15 -15.46 -2.51
CA ILE A 247 4.00 -14.11 -1.93
C ILE A 247 3.07 -14.14 -0.72
N LYS A 248 1.92 -14.81 -0.80
CA LYS A 248 1.03 -15.00 0.36
C LYS A 248 1.76 -15.68 1.53
N ASP A 249 2.57 -16.71 1.27
CA ASP A 249 3.32 -17.41 2.30
C ASP A 249 4.40 -16.52 2.95
N PHE A 250 5.06 -15.68 2.15
CA PHE A 250 6.00 -14.67 2.64
C PHE A 250 5.30 -13.65 3.55
N VAL A 251 4.16 -13.09 3.12
CA VAL A 251 3.37 -12.13 3.91
C VAL A 251 2.93 -12.76 5.22
N LYS A 252 2.41 -14.00 5.19
CA LYS A 252 1.99 -14.72 6.39
C LYS A 252 3.16 -14.90 7.37
N SER A 253 4.32 -15.32 6.88
CA SER A 253 5.45 -15.68 7.74
C SER A 253 6.17 -14.45 8.34
N ASN A 254 6.11 -13.30 7.67
CA ASN A 254 6.93 -12.13 8.04
C ASN A 254 6.12 -10.89 8.46
N LEU A 255 4.86 -10.78 8.04
CA LEU A 255 4.04 -9.58 8.25
C LEU A 255 2.78 -9.83 9.07
N GLU A 256 2.39 -11.09 9.30
CA GLU A 256 1.21 -11.39 10.10
C GLU A 256 1.38 -10.94 11.56
N ALA A 257 0.43 -10.14 12.04
CA ALA A 257 0.30 -9.72 13.44
C ALA A 257 -1.05 -10.20 14.00
N GLU A 258 -1.31 -10.05 15.30
CA GLU A 258 -2.55 -10.52 15.92
C GLU A 258 -3.81 -9.97 15.23
N LYS A 259 -3.85 -8.65 15.01
CA LYS A 259 -5.04 -7.93 14.53
C LYS A 259 -5.10 -7.70 13.02
N GLY A 260 -3.99 -7.89 12.31
CA GLY A 260 -3.84 -7.52 10.89
C GLY A 260 -2.45 -7.88 10.38
N PHE A 261 -1.98 -7.11 9.41
CA PHE A 261 -0.64 -7.28 8.84
C PHE A 261 0.20 -6.00 9.02
N LEU A 262 1.46 -6.18 9.40
CA LEU A 262 2.45 -5.11 9.45
C LEU A 262 2.65 -4.51 8.05
N ASP A 263 2.88 -3.21 8.00
CA ASP A 263 3.15 -2.49 6.75
C ASP A 263 4.49 -2.89 6.10
N VAL A 264 5.47 -3.32 6.89
CA VAL A 264 6.82 -3.68 6.45
C VAL A 264 7.43 -4.78 7.30
N VAL A 265 8.34 -5.58 6.73
CA VAL A 265 9.16 -6.53 7.48
C VAL A 265 10.07 -5.78 8.46
N PRO A 266 10.04 -6.10 9.77
CA PRO A 266 10.93 -5.49 10.75
C PRO A 266 12.40 -5.79 10.44
N LYS A 267 13.16 -4.75 10.09
CA LYS A 267 14.58 -4.86 9.66
C LYS A 267 15.52 -3.96 10.46
N ASP A 268 14.97 -2.99 11.19
CA ASP A 268 15.70 -2.02 11.98
C ASP A 268 14.86 -1.54 13.19
N PRO A 269 15.45 -0.79 14.14
CA PRO A 269 14.74 -0.33 15.34
C PRO A 269 13.51 0.55 15.07
N LEU A 270 13.42 1.21 13.92
CA LEU A 270 12.27 2.04 13.56
C LEU A 270 11.11 1.16 13.07
N THR A 271 11.40 0.24 12.16
CA THR A 271 10.43 -0.70 11.57
C THR A 271 9.98 -1.78 12.54
N GLN A 272 10.71 -2.01 13.64
CA GLN A 272 10.25 -2.81 14.78
C GLN A 272 9.07 -2.20 15.53
N ILE A 273 8.81 -0.89 15.38
CA ILE A 273 7.61 -0.26 15.94
C ILE A 273 6.41 -0.70 15.09
N PRO A 274 5.46 -1.48 15.64
CA PRO A 274 4.37 -2.03 14.87
C PRO A 274 3.49 -0.94 14.26
N TYR A 275 3.17 -1.11 12.99
CA TYR A 275 2.27 -0.21 12.26
C TYR A 275 1.41 -1.04 11.31
N LEU A 276 0.11 -1.11 11.60
CA LEU A 276 -0.87 -1.77 10.74
C LEU A 276 -1.50 -0.70 9.86
N GLU A 277 -0.86 -0.38 8.73
CA GLU A 277 -1.32 0.67 7.83
C GLU A 277 -2.66 0.26 7.17
N PRO A 278 -3.75 1.06 7.32
CA PRO A 278 -5.05 0.71 6.77
C PRO A 278 -5.06 0.57 5.25
N LEU A 279 -4.28 1.40 4.53
CA LEU A 279 -4.19 1.34 3.06
C LEU A 279 -3.52 0.05 2.58
N ALA A 280 -2.36 -0.32 3.17
CA ALA A 280 -1.67 -1.56 2.83
C ALA A 280 -2.49 -2.79 3.19
N ASN A 281 -3.18 -2.80 4.34
CA ASN A 281 -4.09 -3.88 4.72
C ASN A 281 -5.31 -3.95 3.78
N ALA A 282 -5.81 -2.83 3.26
CA ALA A 282 -6.90 -2.84 2.27
C ALA A 282 -6.45 -3.48 0.95
N GLU A 283 -5.25 -3.19 0.48
CA GLU A 283 -4.66 -3.80 -0.71
C GLU A 283 -4.43 -5.32 -0.50
N ALA A 284 -3.96 -5.72 0.69
CA ALA A 284 -3.84 -7.13 1.07
C ALA A 284 -5.20 -7.84 1.04
N GLY A 285 -6.28 -7.17 1.46
CA GLY A 285 -7.64 -7.68 1.34
C GLY A 285 -8.06 -7.98 -0.10
N ILE A 286 -7.65 -7.14 -1.07
CA ILE A 286 -7.87 -7.42 -2.50
C ILE A 286 -7.09 -8.65 -2.94
N PHE A 287 -5.80 -8.68 -2.63
CA PHE A 287 -4.93 -9.78 -3.04
C PHE A 287 -5.41 -11.13 -2.49
N PHE A 288 -5.71 -11.19 -1.19
CA PHE A 288 -6.16 -12.43 -0.56
C PHE A 288 -7.57 -12.83 -1.01
N SER A 289 -8.50 -11.89 -1.22
CA SER A 289 -9.83 -12.26 -1.75
C SER A 289 -9.73 -12.87 -3.15
N ALA A 290 -8.90 -12.30 -4.04
CA ALA A 290 -8.63 -12.85 -5.36
C ALA A 290 -7.93 -14.23 -5.29
N LEU A 291 -6.94 -14.40 -4.40
CA LEU A 291 -6.24 -15.67 -4.25
C LEU A 291 -7.17 -16.76 -3.69
N TRP A 292 -8.08 -16.41 -2.77
CA TRP A 292 -9.10 -17.32 -2.27
C TRP A 292 -10.03 -17.78 -3.38
N GLU A 293 -10.53 -16.88 -4.24
CA GLU A 293 -11.36 -17.27 -5.39
C GLU A 293 -10.62 -18.24 -6.33
N ALA A 294 -9.33 -17.98 -6.60
CA ALA A 294 -8.52 -18.83 -7.47
C ALA A 294 -8.24 -20.23 -6.90
N THR A 295 -8.12 -20.35 -5.57
CA THR A 295 -7.62 -21.58 -4.90
C THR A 295 -8.68 -22.37 -4.15
N GLY A 296 -9.68 -21.68 -3.59
CA GLY A 296 -10.64 -22.20 -2.61
C GLY A 296 -10.07 -22.37 -1.20
N ASP A 297 -8.91 -21.77 -0.88
CA ASP A 297 -8.26 -21.92 0.42
C ASP A 297 -8.89 -21.02 1.50
N GLU A 298 -9.60 -21.63 2.45
CA GLU A 298 -10.25 -20.91 3.56
C GLU A 298 -9.27 -20.20 4.51
N GLU A 299 -8.00 -20.60 4.55
CA GLU A 299 -6.99 -19.81 5.27
C GLU A 299 -6.79 -18.45 4.62
N VAL A 300 -6.70 -18.41 3.29
CA VAL A 300 -6.54 -17.18 2.53
C VAL A 300 -7.76 -16.28 2.70
N LYS A 301 -8.97 -16.85 2.76
CA LYS A 301 -10.18 -16.10 3.09
C LYS A 301 -10.10 -15.44 4.47
N ARG A 302 -9.62 -16.16 5.49
CA ARG A 302 -9.42 -15.59 6.84
C ARG A 302 -8.38 -14.47 6.83
N MET A 303 -7.31 -14.61 6.05
CA MET A 303 -6.31 -13.56 5.87
C MET A 303 -6.93 -12.30 5.23
N ALA A 304 -7.78 -12.46 4.21
CA ALA A 304 -8.51 -11.36 3.59
C ALA A 304 -9.36 -10.60 4.63
N LEU A 305 -10.21 -11.32 5.38
CA LEU A 305 -11.08 -10.71 6.39
C LEU A 305 -10.28 -10.03 7.51
N LYS A 306 -9.16 -10.62 7.95
CA LYS A 306 -8.26 -10.04 8.94
C LYS A 306 -7.65 -8.72 8.47
N ALA A 307 -7.19 -8.65 7.22
CA ALA A 307 -6.66 -7.43 6.63
C ALA A 307 -7.76 -6.35 6.49
N LEU A 308 -8.94 -6.74 6.02
CA LEU A 308 -10.10 -5.85 5.90
C LEU A 308 -10.58 -5.29 7.25
N GLY A 309 -10.38 -6.05 8.34
CA GLY A 309 -10.65 -5.59 9.70
C GLY A 309 -9.89 -4.31 10.06
N VAL A 310 -8.58 -4.28 9.79
CA VAL A 310 -7.73 -3.09 9.99
C VAL A 310 -8.10 -1.99 9.00
N ALA A 311 -8.28 -2.33 7.73
CA ALA A 311 -8.61 -1.34 6.68
C ALA A 311 -9.89 -0.54 7.02
N SER A 312 -10.88 -1.21 7.58
CA SER A 312 -12.21 -0.64 7.88
C SER A 312 -12.18 0.44 8.98
N THR A 313 -11.05 0.61 9.68
CA THR A 313 -10.86 1.72 10.62
C THR A 313 -10.71 3.08 9.93
N ARG A 314 -10.52 3.10 8.60
CA ARG A 314 -10.30 4.33 7.80
C ARG A 314 -11.15 4.37 6.51
N LEU A 315 -12.37 3.83 6.51
CA LEU A 315 -13.29 3.88 5.35
C LEU A 315 -13.57 5.30 4.83
N SER A 316 -13.47 6.31 5.71
CA SER A 316 -13.60 7.71 5.32
C SER A 316 -12.55 8.17 4.31
N TYR A 317 -11.39 7.50 4.21
CA TYR A 317 -10.41 7.76 3.16
C TYR A 317 -10.78 7.01 1.88
N LEU A 318 -11.00 7.76 0.78
CA LEU A 318 -11.52 7.24 -0.49
C LEU A 318 -10.74 6.03 -1.02
N GLY A 319 -9.40 6.10 -1.02
CA GLY A 319 -8.55 4.99 -1.50
C GLY A 319 -8.68 3.72 -0.66
N VAL A 320 -8.90 3.84 0.65
CA VAL A 320 -9.11 2.68 1.55
C VAL A 320 -10.51 2.11 1.30
N GLY A 321 -11.54 2.97 1.31
CA GLY A 321 -12.92 2.55 1.05
C GLY A 321 -13.08 1.81 -0.28
N ALA A 322 -12.42 2.28 -1.35
CA ALA A 322 -12.46 1.63 -2.65
C ALA A 322 -11.84 0.23 -2.63
N ARG A 323 -10.72 0.04 -1.92
CA ARG A 323 -10.08 -1.27 -1.79
C ARG A 323 -10.91 -2.24 -0.96
N VAL A 324 -11.52 -1.76 0.12
CA VAL A 324 -12.45 -2.57 0.93
C VAL A 324 -13.66 -2.98 0.10
N GLY A 325 -14.30 -2.04 -0.63
CA GLY A 325 -15.42 -2.33 -1.51
C GLY A 325 -15.05 -3.34 -2.61
N HIS A 326 -13.89 -3.18 -3.23
CA HIS A 326 -13.37 -4.12 -4.23
C HIS A 326 -13.20 -5.54 -3.67
N ALA A 327 -12.61 -5.69 -2.47
CA ALA A 327 -12.44 -6.99 -1.84
C ALA A 327 -13.77 -7.62 -1.42
N LEU A 328 -14.72 -6.83 -0.92
CA LEU A 328 -16.06 -7.31 -0.55
C LEU A 328 -16.87 -7.78 -1.76
N LEU A 329 -16.76 -7.08 -2.89
CA LEU A 329 -17.37 -7.54 -4.16
C LEU A 329 -16.89 -8.94 -4.55
N ARG A 330 -15.60 -9.26 -4.37
CA ARG A 330 -15.07 -10.62 -4.57
C ARG A 330 -15.60 -11.59 -3.52
N LEU A 331 -15.46 -11.23 -2.24
CA LEU A 331 -15.84 -12.12 -1.13
C LEU A 331 -17.32 -12.52 -1.13
N ASN A 332 -18.21 -11.60 -1.49
CA ASN A 332 -19.66 -11.78 -1.39
C ASN A 332 -20.32 -12.07 -2.74
N HIS A 333 -19.74 -11.56 -3.84
CA HIS A 333 -20.33 -11.64 -5.18
C HIS A 333 -19.37 -12.22 -6.23
N GLY A 334 -18.30 -12.88 -5.81
CA GLY A 334 -17.30 -13.50 -6.67
C GLY A 334 -17.86 -14.43 -7.73
N VAL A 335 -17.31 -14.36 -8.94
CA VAL A 335 -17.66 -15.19 -10.09
C VAL A 335 -16.42 -15.97 -10.54
N LEU A 336 -16.48 -17.28 -10.41
CA LEU A 336 -15.40 -18.16 -10.87
C LEU A 336 -15.57 -18.46 -12.36
N THR A 337 -14.48 -18.40 -13.12
CA THR A 337 -14.44 -18.87 -14.52
C THR A 337 -13.52 -20.07 -14.67
N SER A 338 -13.85 -21.01 -15.57
CA SER A 338 -12.94 -22.10 -15.96
C SER A 338 -12.02 -21.71 -17.13
N GLU A 339 -12.32 -20.61 -17.82
CA GLU A 339 -11.64 -20.21 -19.05
C GLU A 339 -10.72 -19.01 -18.80
N PRO A 340 -9.45 -19.08 -19.20
CA PRO A 340 -8.57 -17.91 -19.21
C PRO A 340 -9.13 -16.81 -20.12
N GLY A 341 -9.05 -15.56 -19.68
CA GLY A 341 -9.59 -14.44 -20.43
C GLY A 341 -9.31 -13.08 -19.81
N ASN A 342 -9.53 -12.02 -20.58
CA ASN A 342 -9.43 -10.66 -20.07
C ASN A 342 -10.82 -10.17 -19.62
N TYR A 343 -11.01 -10.10 -18.31
CA TYR A 343 -12.27 -9.71 -17.68
C TYR A 343 -12.10 -8.35 -17.01
N GLU A 344 -12.95 -7.39 -17.37
CA GLU A 344 -12.99 -6.04 -16.77
C GLU A 344 -13.87 -5.96 -15.52
N ASP A 345 -14.39 -7.09 -15.04
CA ASP A 345 -15.23 -7.19 -13.84
C ASP A 345 -14.39 -7.71 -12.69
N VAL A 346 -14.21 -6.89 -11.64
CA VAL A 346 -13.36 -7.25 -10.50
C VAL A 346 -13.91 -8.41 -9.67
N ARG A 347 -15.11 -8.92 -9.93
CA ARG A 347 -15.61 -10.13 -9.25
C ARG A 347 -15.11 -11.40 -9.91
N VAL A 348 -14.56 -11.33 -11.12
CA VAL A 348 -14.19 -12.52 -11.88
C VAL A 348 -12.80 -12.99 -11.47
N MET A 349 -12.66 -14.31 -11.31
CA MET A 349 -11.36 -14.96 -11.11
C MET A 349 -11.31 -16.35 -11.76
N LEU A 350 -10.17 -16.70 -12.34
CA LEU A 350 -9.94 -18.03 -12.91
C LEU A 350 -9.79 -19.06 -11.80
N ASN A 351 -10.62 -20.09 -11.84
CA ASN A 351 -10.50 -21.27 -11.00
C ASN A 351 -10.77 -22.51 -11.84
N LYS A 352 -9.69 -23.16 -12.31
CA LYS A 352 -9.78 -24.34 -13.20
C LYS A 352 -10.54 -25.54 -12.61
N LYS A 353 -10.82 -25.54 -11.30
CA LYS A 353 -11.59 -26.60 -10.64
C LYS A 353 -13.11 -26.39 -10.80
N THR A 354 -13.56 -25.24 -11.28
CA THR A 354 -14.99 -25.02 -11.52
C THR A 354 -15.49 -25.90 -12.67
N GLY A 355 -16.63 -26.56 -12.47
CA GLY A 355 -17.23 -27.48 -13.44
C GLY A 355 -18.10 -26.81 -14.50
N CYS A 356 -18.16 -25.48 -14.52
CA CYS A 356 -18.95 -24.71 -15.48
C CYS A 356 -18.23 -23.41 -15.87
N LYS A 357 -18.55 -22.89 -17.05
CA LYS A 357 -17.84 -21.74 -17.64
C LYS A 357 -17.79 -20.53 -16.72
N TYR A 358 -18.92 -20.17 -16.11
CA TYR A 358 -19.01 -19.17 -15.04
C TYR A 358 -19.85 -19.71 -13.87
N LYS A 359 -19.39 -19.50 -12.63
CA LYS A 359 -20.04 -19.95 -11.40
C LYS A 359 -20.11 -18.85 -10.34
N GLN A 360 -21.28 -18.64 -9.73
CA GLN A 360 -21.46 -17.80 -8.55
C GLN A 360 -22.34 -18.55 -7.54
N GLY A 361 -21.81 -18.85 -6.35
CA GLY A 361 -22.47 -19.75 -5.41
C GLY A 361 -22.78 -21.10 -6.07
N GLU A 362 -24.04 -21.54 -6.04
CA GLU A 362 -24.50 -22.77 -6.71
C GLU A 362 -24.95 -22.56 -8.17
N LYS A 363 -25.00 -21.31 -8.65
CA LYS A 363 -25.48 -20.98 -10.00
C LYS A 363 -24.35 -21.08 -11.03
N CYS A 364 -24.59 -21.83 -12.10
CA CYS A 364 -23.73 -21.91 -13.28
C CYS A 364 -24.37 -21.20 -14.48
N SER A 365 -23.55 -20.57 -15.32
CA SER A 365 -23.96 -20.03 -16.62
C SER A 365 -22.84 -20.09 -17.66
N GLU A 366 -23.23 -20.07 -18.94
CA GLU A 366 -22.35 -19.87 -20.10
C GLU A 366 -22.02 -18.38 -20.36
N ARG A 367 -22.73 -17.45 -19.72
CA ARG A 367 -22.60 -16.00 -19.94
C ARG A 367 -22.38 -15.27 -18.62
N LEU A 368 -21.38 -14.40 -18.59
CA LEU A 368 -21.06 -13.59 -17.41
C LEU A 368 -22.21 -12.61 -17.09
N GLU A 369 -22.94 -12.17 -18.11
CA GLU A 369 -24.07 -11.24 -17.99
C GLU A 369 -25.20 -11.80 -17.12
N ASP A 370 -25.32 -13.12 -16.99
CA ASP A 370 -26.37 -13.75 -16.18
C ASP A 370 -26.13 -13.57 -14.66
N PHE A 371 -24.99 -12.99 -14.26
CA PHE A 371 -24.63 -12.60 -12.89
C PHE A 371 -24.60 -11.07 -12.69
N GLN A 372 -25.20 -10.31 -13.62
CA GLN A 372 -25.39 -8.86 -13.52
C GLN A 372 -26.67 -8.47 -12.76
N SER A 373 -27.23 -9.35 -11.92
CA SER A 373 -28.26 -8.93 -10.97
C SER A 373 -27.67 -7.81 -10.10
N SER A 374 -28.48 -6.77 -9.82
CA SER A 374 -28.12 -5.66 -8.95
C SER A 374 -27.36 -6.19 -7.73
N LEU A 375 -26.37 -5.45 -7.20
CA LEU A 375 -25.64 -5.86 -5.98
C LEU A 375 -26.57 -5.78 -4.73
N GLY A 376 -27.87 -6.01 -4.90
CA GLY A 376 -28.90 -5.59 -3.96
C GLY A 376 -28.94 -4.07 -3.77
N LEU A 377 -28.43 -3.26 -4.72
CA LEU A 377 -28.41 -1.79 -4.62
C LEU A 377 -29.79 -1.15 -4.85
N GLU A 378 -30.87 -1.85 -4.52
CA GLU A 378 -32.21 -1.28 -4.51
C GLU A 378 -32.39 -0.44 -3.24
N ASP A 379 -32.66 0.84 -3.49
CA ASP A 379 -32.86 2.03 -2.63
C ASP A 379 -31.67 2.61 -1.86
#